data_AF-A0A2P8VV52-F1
#
_entry.id   AF-A0A2P8VV52-F1
#
_cell.length_a   1.000
_cell.length_b   1.000
_cell.length_c   1.000
_cell.angle_alpha   90.00
_cell.angle_beta   90.00
_cell.angle_gamma   90.00
#
_symmetry.space_group_name_H-M   'P 1'
#
loop_
_entity.id
_entity.type
_entity.pdbx_description
1 polymer ?
#
loop_
_entity_poly.entity_id
_entity_poly.type
_entity_poly.pdbx_seq_one_letter_code
_entity_poly.pdbx_strand_id
1 'polypeptide(L)'
;MSIEANQNSPFHHCPKCGGDMDVGRIVQSDSFLYYSDWQKKRFKLGLLMTKAQACLTCGFIEMYLDPEALKKKIRDNVTELD
;
A
#
# COMPACT_ATOMS: atom_id res chain seq x y z
N MET A 1 37.39 -1.56 -11.01
CA MET A 1 36.32 -0.60 -10.63
C MET A 1 35.27 -1.39 -9.88
N SER A 2 35.39 -1.40 -8.55
CA SER A 2 34.44 -2.07 -7.67
C SER A 2 33.32 -1.08 -7.39
N ILE A 3 32.10 -1.41 -7.82
CA ILE A 3 30.91 -0.62 -7.48
C ILE A 3 30.58 -1.03 -6.04
N GLU A 4 30.87 -0.14 -5.11
CA GLU A 4 30.47 -0.30 -3.71
C GLU A 4 28.95 -0.34 -3.65
N ALA A 5 28.40 -1.51 -3.31
CA ALA A 5 27.00 -1.62 -2.96
C ALA A 5 26.78 -0.75 -1.72
N ASN A 6 26.07 0.36 -1.88
CA ASN A 6 25.65 1.22 -0.78
C ASN A 6 24.70 0.41 0.12
N GLN A 7 25.25 -0.13 1.22
CA GLN A 7 24.59 -0.96 2.23
C GLN A 7 23.64 -0.14 3.11
N ASN A 8 22.67 0.58 2.54
CA ASN A 8 21.65 1.28 3.33
C ASN A 8 20.31 1.50 2.60
N SER A 9 19.97 0.64 1.64
CA SER A 9 18.58 0.50 1.21
C SER A 9 18.04 -0.79 1.83
N PRO A 10 16.93 -0.78 2.58
CA PRO A 10 16.28 -2.02 2.98
C PRO A 10 15.83 -2.71 1.71
N PHE A 11 16.59 -3.71 1.24
CA PHE A 11 16.14 -4.60 0.19
C PHE A 11 14.90 -5.31 0.73
N HIS A 12 13.73 -4.86 0.27
CA HIS A 12 12.47 -5.47 0.62
C HIS A 12 12.36 -6.79 -0.16
N HIS A 13 12.47 -7.91 0.56
CA HIS A 13 12.30 -9.22 -0.03
C HIS A 13 10.82 -9.58 -0.12
N CYS A 14 10.45 -10.26 -1.21
CA CYS A 14 9.09 -10.71 -1.42
C CYS A 14 8.66 -11.68 -0.32
N PRO A 15 7.55 -11.41 0.40
CA PRO A 15 7.08 -12.27 1.47
C PRO A 15 6.53 -13.62 0.98
N LYS A 16 6.36 -13.79 -0.34
CA LYS A 16 5.86 -15.03 -0.96
C LYS A 16 6.97 -15.96 -1.44
N CYS A 17 8.06 -15.41 -1.98
CA CYS A 17 9.10 -16.22 -2.61
C CYS A 17 10.54 -15.81 -2.25
N GLY A 18 10.74 -14.79 -1.41
CA GLY A 18 12.06 -14.26 -1.02
C GLY A 18 12.78 -13.46 -2.10
N GLY A 19 12.23 -13.37 -3.32
CA GLY A 19 12.83 -12.65 -4.45
C GLY A 19 12.82 -11.12 -4.26
N ASP A 20 13.59 -10.43 -5.09
CA ASP A 20 13.72 -8.97 -5.02
C ASP A 20 12.41 -8.26 -5.39
N MET A 21 12.15 -7.14 -4.71
CA MET A 21 11.03 -6.27 -5.00
C MET A 21 11.50 -4.91 -5.52
N ASP A 22 10.83 -4.43 -6.56
CA ASP A 22 10.98 -3.07 -7.07
C ASP A 22 9.94 -2.15 -6.43
N VAL A 23 10.32 -0.88 -6.19
CA VAL A 23 9.45 0.14 -5.59
C VAL A 23 8.86 1.00 -6.70
N GLY A 24 7.53 1.00 -6.80
CA GLY A 24 6.79 1.74 -7.80
C GLY A 24 5.68 2.61 -7.22
N ARG A 25 4.90 3.20 -8.14
CA ARG A 25 3.69 3.97 -7.84
C ARG A 25 2.55 3.54 -8.73
N ILE A 26 1.32 3.67 -8.23
CA ILE A 26 0.11 3.50 -9.03
C ILE A 26 -0.21 4.84 -9.68
N VAL A 27 -0.45 4.84 -10.99
CA VAL A 27 -0.73 6.07 -11.77
C VAL A 27 -2.23 6.22 -11.95
N GLN A 28 -2.69 7.48 -11.97
CA GLN A 28 -4.06 7.93 -11.72
C GLN A 28 -5.14 7.33 -12.64
N SER A 29 -4.79 6.74 -13.80
CA SER A 29 -5.75 6.08 -14.70
C SER A 29 -6.41 4.85 -14.08
N ASP A 30 -5.66 4.08 -13.29
CA ASP A 30 -6.06 2.77 -12.75
C ASP A 30 -5.91 2.76 -11.22
N SER A 31 -6.44 3.82 -10.59
CA SER A 31 -6.32 3.97 -9.14
C SER A 31 -7.05 2.83 -8.41
N PHE A 32 -6.31 2.05 -7.64
CA PHE A 32 -6.92 1.04 -6.77
C PHE A 32 -7.48 1.68 -5.50
N LEU A 33 -8.74 1.36 -5.20
CA LEU A 33 -9.43 1.79 -3.99
C LEU A 33 -9.47 0.67 -2.96
N TYR A 34 -9.02 0.97 -1.75
CA TYR A 34 -9.21 0.12 -0.59
C TYR A 34 -10.46 0.55 0.20
N TYR A 35 -11.30 -0.42 0.56
CA TYR A 35 -12.45 -0.22 1.44
C TYR A 35 -12.23 -0.97 2.75
N SER A 36 -12.26 -0.25 3.87
CA SER A 36 -12.13 -0.87 5.19
C SER A 36 -13.49 -1.34 5.69
N ASP A 37 -13.54 -2.56 6.22
CA ASP A 37 -14.74 -3.06 6.91
C ASP A 37 -14.98 -2.42 8.27
N TRP A 38 -14.03 -1.62 8.78
CA TRP A 38 -14.22 -0.84 10.00
C TRP A 38 -14.98 0.46 9.74
N GLN A 39 -15.23 0.82 8.48
CA GLN A 39 -16.17 1.88 8.13
C GLN A 39 -17.60 1.37 8.31
N LYS A 40 -18.34 1.96 9.26
CA LYS A 40 -19.68 1.50 9.66
C LYS A 40 -20.82 2.17 8.89
N LYS A 41 -20.56 3.33 8.27
CA LYS A 41 -21.55 4.06 7.47
C LYS A 41 -21.91 3.32 6.18
N ARG A 42 -23.15 3.54 5.72
CA ARG A 42 -23.70 2.97 4.47
C ARG A 42 -22.91 3.41 3.22
N PHE A 43 -22.31 4.61 3.26
CA PHE A 43 -21.40 5.12 2.23
C PHE A 43 -19.95 4.91 2.67
N LYS A 44 -19.32 3.84 2.18
CA LYS A 44 -17.89 3.59 2.39
C LYS A 44 -17.05 4.49 1.48
N LEU A 45 -16.08 5.21 2.04
CA LEU A 45 -15.16 6.04 1.28
C LEU A 45 -13.86 5.27 1.03
N GLY A 46 -13.62 4.93 -0.25
CA GLY A 46 -12.40 4.26 -0.68
C GLY A 46 -11.15 5.09 -0.40
N LEU A 47 -10.03 4.43 -0.09
CA LEU A 47 -8.71 5.04 0.00
C LEU A 47 -7.89 4.75 -1.24
N LEU A 48 -7.26 5.80 -1.76
CA LEU A 48 -6.31 5.68 -2.86
C LEU A 48 -5.00 5.08 -2.36
N MET A 49 -4.55 4.04 -3.04
CA MET A 49 -3.21 3.48 -2.88
C MET A 49 -2.30 4.12 -3.92
N THR A 50 -1.24 4.79 -3.48
CA THR A 50 -0.32 5.52 -4.38
C THR A 50 1.05 4.87 -4.48
N LYS A 51 1.45 4.08 -3.48
CA LYS A 51 2.72 3.37 -3.42
C LYS A 51 2.51 1.88 -3.51
N ALA A 52 3.32 1.21 -4.33
CA ALA A 52 3.30 -0.23 -4.47
C ALA A 52 4.73 -0.77 -4.59
N GLN A 53 4.90 -2.05 -4.27
CA GLN A 53 6.11 -2.81 -4.56
C GLN A 53 5.72 -4.05 -5.36
N ALA A 54 6.53 -4.41 -6.36
CA ALA A 54 6.28 -5.56 -7.21
C ALA A 54 7.47 -6.52 -7.16
N CYS A 55 7.20 -7.79 -6.89
CA CYS A 55 8.21 -8.84 -6.94
C CYS A 55 8.58 -9.14 -8.39
N LEU A 56 9.86 -9.04 -8.70
CA LEU A 56 10.40 -9.31 -10.03
C LEU A 56 10.44 -10.80 -10.39
N THR A 57 10.23 -11.68 -9.40
CA THR A 57 10.28 -13.15 -9.58
C THR A 57 8.89 -13.77 -9.72
N CYS A 58 7.98 -13.53 -8.78
CA CYS A 58 6.68 -14.21 -8.74
C CYS A 58 5.50 -13.30 -9.08
N GLY A 59 5.73 -12.01 -9.35
CA GLY A 59 4.67 -11.05 -9.67
C GLY A 59 3.79 -10.64 -8.49
N PHE A 60 4.11 -11.04 -7.26
CA PHE A 60 3.43 -10.56 -6.06
C PHE A 60 3.53 -9.03 -5.95
N ILE A 61 2.39 -8.36 -5.70
CA ILE A 61 2.33 -6.91 -5.51
C ILE A 61 1.92 -6.63 -4.07
N GLU A 62 2.68 -5.77 -3.39
CA GLU A 62 2.32 -5.19 -2.11
C GLU A 62 1.92 -3.73 -2.30
N MET A 63 0.74 -3.35 -1.83
CA MET A 63 0.22 -1.99 -1.95
C MET A 63 0.14 -1.32 -0.59
N TYR A 64 0.50 -0.05 -0.55
CA TYR A 64 0.60 0.71 0.70
C TYR A 64 -0.47 1.80 0.73
N LEU A 65 -1.09 1.92 1.89
CA LEU A 65 -2.00 3.00 2.24
C LEU A 65 -1.29 3.99 3.16
N ASP A 66 -1.69 5.26 3.08
CA ASP A 66 -1.37 6.22 4.13
C ASP A 66 -2.13 5.81 5.43
N PRO A 67 -1.41 5.43 6.49
CA PRO A 67 -2.04 4.96 7.73
C PRO A 67 -2.81 6.08 8.44
N GLU A 68 -2.40 7.33 8.33
CA GLU A 68 -3.09 8.47 8.96
C GLU A 68 -4.37 8.80 8.19
N ALA A 69 -4.32 8.77 6.86
CA ALA A 69 -5.53 8.90 6.04
C ALA A 69 -6.54 7.76 6.31
N LEU A 70 -6.05 6.53 6.50
CA LEU A 70 -6.87 5.37 6.83
C LEU A 70 -7.55 5.54 8.20
N LYS A 71 -6.77 5.84 9.24
CA LYS A 71 -7.30 6.07 10.59
C LYS A 71 -8.33 7.19 10.61
N LYS A 72 -8.06 8.29 9.90
CA LYS A 72 -9.01 9.41 9.78
C LYS A 72 -10.32 8.96 9.14
N LYS A 73 -10.26 8.28 7.99
CA LYS A 73 -11.48 7.79 7.31
C LYS A 73 -12.27 6.78 8.12
N ILE A 74 -11.61 5.90 8.88
CA ILE A 74 -12.30 4.99 9.80
C ILE A 74 -13.00 5.81 10.88
N ARG A 75 -12.31 6.75 11.53
CA ARG A 75 -12.90 7.62 12.57
C ARG A 75 -14.10 8.42 12.08
N ASP A 76 -13.95 9.12 10.95
CA ASP A 76 -15.00 9.96 10.36
C ASP A 76 -16.22 9.15 9.88
N ASN A 77 -16.04 7.83 9.65
CA ASN A 77 -17.10 6.88 9.27
C ASN A 77 -17.57 5.96 10.40
N VAL A 78 -17.16 6.23 11.65
CA VAL A 78 -17.68 5.56 12.85
C VAL A 78 -18.66 6.48 13.62
N THR A 79 -18.55 7.81 13.50
CA THR A 79 -19.50 8.75 14.12
C THR A 79 -20.75 8.96 13.27
N GLU A 80 -21.74 8.10 13.49
CA GLU A 80 -23.17 8.43 13.56
C GLU A 80 -23.88 7.16 14.00
N LEU A 81 -24.18 7.09 15.29
CA LEU A 81 -25.38 6.52 15.93
C LEU A 81 -25.08 6.42 17.43
N ASP A 82 -25.72 7.35 18.15
CA ASP A 82 -25.96 7.48 19.60
C ASP A 82 -24.79 7.75 20.57
#